data_AF-D8UC65-F1
#
_entry.id   AF-D8UC65-F1
#
_cell.length_a   1.000
_cell.length_b   1.000
_cell.length_c   1.000
_cell.angle_alpha   90.00
_cell.angle_beta   90.00
_cell.angle_gamma   90.00
#
_symmetry.space_group_name_H-M   'P 1'
#
loop_
_entity.id
_entity.type
_entity.pdbx_description
1 polymer ?
#
loop_
_entity_poly.entity_id
_entity_poly.type
_entity_poly.pdbx_seq_one_letter_code
_entity_poly.pdbx_strand_id
1 'polypeptide(L)'
;MNSKLRTAIVTLCVFLSLHLQNVFSDGVNVNPSSYLAPQVKVPNYHVNDIWKAHTHLPNYPEIEAAARDTFVALPSSYDTKYRNPCWTQDVTFKCLPYFQILGVSKCGTTDLYNRLTEHPDMIDCSWKGPHFWDESAYPVRVKRPGRYDGSFPAYVSVFDKAAARIQANQAAITGEASSNTYTAVYSHLRGRTLVKRINSTLSEYLSSSLGGRGYDAGCGGGDC
;
A
#
# COMPACT_ATOMS: atom_id res chain seq x y z
N MET A 1 -49.39 18.70 3.79
CA MET A 1 -49.23 17.30 4.21
C MET A 1 -49.57 17.21 5.71
N ASN A 2 -50.64 16.49 6.05
CA ASN A 2 -51.32 16.56 7.35
C ASN A 2 -50.48 15.94 8.49
N SER A 3 -50.46 16.52 9.70
CA SER A 3 -49.54 16.11 10.79
C SER A 3 -49.72 14.64 11.17
N LYS A 4 -50.94 14.11 11.05
CA LYS A 4 -51.28 12.69 11.28
C LYS A 4 -50.53 11.73 10.34
N LEU A 5 -50.24 12.14 9.11
CA LEU A 5 -49.51 11.32 8.13
C LEU A 5 -48.01 11.25 8.47
N ARG A 6 -47.43 12.32 9.03
CA ARG A 6 -46.03 12.34 9.46
C ARG A 6 -45.80 11.43 10.66
N THR A 7 -46.71 11.47 11.64
CA THR A 7 -46.64 10.58 12.82
C THR A 7 -46.78 9.12 12.40
N ALA A 8 -47.70 8.78 11.49
CA ALA A 8 -47.86 7.42 11.01
C ALA A 8 -46.59 6.87 10.33
N ILE A 9 -45.92 7.68 9.50
CA ILE A 9 -44.68 7.28 8.81
C ILE A 9 -43.53 7.09 9.80
N VAL A 10 -43.33 8.01 10.76
CA VAL A 10 -42.28 7.89 11.78
C VAL A 10 -42.50 6.66 12.65
N THR A 11 -43.74 6.41 13.07
CA THR A 11 -44.08 5.22 13.84
C THR A 11 -43.83 3.94 13.02
N LEU A 12 -44.23 3.89 11.75
CA LEU A 12 -43.97 2.73 10.88
C LEU A 12 -42.47 2.46 10.71
N CYS A 13 -41.64 3.49 10.53
CA CYS A 13 -40.19 3.35 10.40
C CYS A 13 -39.53 2.85 11.69
N VAL A 14 -39.99 3.30 12.85
CA VAL A 14 -39.49 2.84 14.15
C VAL A 14 -39.90 1.39 14.40
N PHE A 15 -41.15 1.02 14.10
CA PHE A 15 -41.61 -0.37 14.21
C PHE A 15 -40.90 -1.30 13.23
N LEU A 16 -40.65 -0.89 11.98
CA LEU A 16 -39.87 -1.68 11.03
C LEU A 16 -38.43 -1.88 11.52
N SER A 17 -37.82 -0.85 12.11
CA SER A 17 -36.46 -0.91 12.65
C SER A 17 -36.37 -1.85 13.87
N LEU A 18 -37.35 -1.82 14.76
CA LEU A 18 -37.44 -2.71 15.93
C LEU A 18 -37.75 -4.16 15.53
N HIS A 19 -38.60 -4.37 14.51
CA HIS A 19 -38.84 -5.72 13.97
C HIS A 19 -37.59 -6.28 13.27
N LEU A 20 -36.86 -5.46 12.50
CA LEU A 20 -35.59 -5.87 11.90
C LEU A 20 -34.57 -6.24 12.97
N GLN A 21 -34.45 -5.48 14.06
CA GLN A 21 -33.55 -5.82 15.17
C GLN A 21 -33.91 -7.16 15.85
N ASN A 22 -35.20 -7.48 15.99
CA ASN A 22 -35.65 -8.75 16.57
C ASN A 22 -35.51 -9.95 15.62
N VAL A 23 -35.62 -9.75 14.30
CA VAL A 23 -35.47 -10.84 13.31
C VAL A 23 -34.01 -11.30 13.15
N PHE A 24 -33.02 -10.46 13.52
CA PHE A 24 -31.59 -10.81 13.47
C PHE A 24 -31.00 -11.29 14.81
N SER A 25 -31.83 -11.67 15.79
CA SER A 25 -31.35 -12.14 17.10
C SER A 25 -30.76 -13.55 17.11
N ASP A 26 -30.96 -14.33 16.04
CA ASP A 26 -30.22 -15.59 15.84
C ASP A 26 -28.86 -15.28 15.19
N GLY A 27 -28.01 -14.59 15.95
CA GLY A 27 -26.66 -14.22 15.54
C GLY A 27 -25.78 -15.45 15.38
N VAL A 28 -25.87 -16.13 14.24
CA VAL A 28 -24.81 -17.03 13.80
C VAL A 28 -23.54 -16.19 13.76
N ASN A 29 -22.60 -16.50 14.66
CA ASN A 29 -21.27 -15.91 14.64
C ASN A 29 -20.56 -16.41 13.38
N VAL A 30 -20.81 -15.73 12.26
CA VAL A 30 -20.11 -15.97 11.01
C VAL A 30 -18.77 -15.27 11.14
N ASN A 31 -17.69 -16.04 11.29
CA ASN A 31 -16.35 -15.49 11.10
C ASN A 31 -16.22 -15.17 9.60
N PRO A 32 -16.22 -13.88 9.20
CA PRO A 32 -16.21 -13.48 7.80
C PRO A 32 -14.87 -13.79 7.11
N SER A 33 -13.87 -14.25 7.87
CA SER A 33 -12.55 -14.65 7.38
C SER A 33 -12.34 -16.16 7.43
N SER A 34 -13.34 -16.95 7.85
CA SER A 34 -13.22 -18.42 7.97
C SER A 34 -12.83 -19.11 6.66
N TYR A 35 -13.36 -18.64 5.52
CA TYR A 35 -13.01 -19.17 4.21
C TYR A 35 -11.59 -18.77 3.75
N LEU A 36 -11.04 -17.68 4.32
CA LEU A 36 -9.67 -17.21 4.04
C LEU A 36 -8.64 -17.82 4.98
N ALA A 37 -9.02 -18.20 6.20
CA ALA A 37 -8.10 -18.74 7.21
C ALA A 37 -7.17 -19.86 6.70
N PRO A 38 -7.64 -20.88 5.94
CA PRO A 38 -6.74 -21.90 5.39
C PRO A 38 -5.91 -21.41 4.19
N GLN A 39 -6.27 -20.29 3.57
CA GLN A 39 -5.58 -19.70 2.41
C GLN A 39 -4.50 -18.70 2.82
N VAL A 40 -4.62 -18.09 4.01
CA VAL A 40 -3.66 -17.11 4.52
C VAL A 40 -2.40 -17.84 4.98
N LYS A 41 -1.34 -17.71 4.17
CA LYS A 41 0.01 -18.09 4.58
C LYS A 41 0.72 -16.83 5.08
N VAL A 42 1.14 -16.84 6.34
CA VAL A 42 1.99 -15.77 6.86
C VAL A 42 3.29 -15.75 6.05
N PRO A 43 3.72 -14.58 5.54
CA PRO A 43 5.01 -14.46 4.88
C PRO A 43 6.12 -14.99 5.80
N ASN A 44 6.84 -16.02 5.35
CA ASN A 44 7.99 -16.58 6.05
C ASN A 44 9.29 -16.07 5.40
N TYR A 45 9.47 -14.76 5.39
CA TYR A 45 10.68 -14.08 4.93
C TYR A 45 10.82 -12.73 5.63
N HIS A 46 12.05 -12.23 5.77
CA HIS A 46 12.28 -10.81 6.11
C HIS A 46 12.55 -10.00 4.84
N VAL A 47 12.03 -8.77 4.79
CA VAL A 47 12.28 -7.86 3.66
C VAL A 47 13.77 -7.63 3.43
N ASN A 48 14.56 -7.64 4.51
CA ASN A 48 16.01 -7.55 4.42
C ASN A 48 16.64 -8.71 3.61
N ASP A 49 16.09 -9.92 3.69
CA ASP A 49 16.62 -11.08 2.96
C ASP A 49 16.37 -10.93 1.46
N ILE A 50 15.17 -10.47 1.09
CA ILE A 50 14.83 -10.13 -0.30
C ILE A 50 15.72 -8.98 -0.79
N TRP A 51 15.90 -7.94 0.04
CA TRP A 51 16.73 -6.78 -0.29
C TRP A 51 18.18 -7.18 -0.58
N LYS A 52 18.77 -8.06 0.23
CA LYS A 52 20.14 -8.56 0.05
C LYS A 52 20.27 -9.53 -1.13
N ALA A 53 19.23 -10.30 -1.42
CA ALA A 53 19.24 -11.26 -2.52
C ALA A 53 18.97 -10.60 -3.89
N HIS A 54 18.53 -9.34 -3.91
CA HIS A 54 18.18 -8.66 -5.14
C HIS A 54 19.40 -8.45 -6.04
N THR A 55 19.30 -8.92 -7.28
CA THR A 55 20.29 -8.65 -8.33
C THR A 55 19.81 -7.52 -9.22
N HIS A 56 20.73 -6.64 -9.57
CA HIS A 56 20.44 -5.53 -10.47
C HIS A 56 20.04 -6.05 -11.86
N LEU A 57 19.01 -5.42 -12.43
CA LEU A 57 18.62 -5.65 -13.82
C LEU A 57 19.73 -5.17 -14.78
N PRO A 58 19.80 -5.69 -16.02
CA PRO A 58 20.78 -5.24 -17.01
C PRO A 58 20.74 -3.73 -17.30
N ASN A 59 19.57 -3.10 -17.14
CA ASN A 59 19.34 -1.66 -17.31
C ASN A 59 19.35 -0.87 -15.98
N TYR A 60 20.03 -1.39 -14.96
CA TYR A 60 20.14 -0.71 -13.66
C TYR A 60 20.68 0.72 -13.75
N PRO A 61 21.71 1.05 -14.56
CA PRO A 61 22.21 2.42 -14.65
C PRO A 61 21.14 3.43 -15.10
N GLU A 62 20.26 3.04 -16.03
CA GLU A 62 19.15 3.88 -16.48
C GLU A 62 18.08 4.04 -15.41
N ILE A 63 17.74 2.95 -14.71
CA ILE A 63 16.79 2.93 -13.58
C ILE A 63 17.29 3.83 -12.44
N GLU A 64 18.56 3.69 -12.07
CA GLU A 64 19.20 4.50 -11.04
C GLU A 64 19.19 5.99 -11.43
N ALA A 65 19.57 6.31 -12.67
CA ALA A 65 19.55 7.67 -13.18
C ALA A 65 18.13 8.30 -13.16
N ALA A 66 17.09 7.49 -13.37
CA ALA A 66 15.70 7.94 -13.39
C ALA A 66 15.08 8.18 -12.00
N ALA A 67 15.70 7.70 -10.92
CA ALA A 67 15.22 7.91 -9.54
C ALA A 67 16.37 8.00 -8.54
N ARG A 68 17.41 8.77 -8.87
CA ARG A 68 18.71 8.73 -8.16
C ARG A 68 18.62 9.04 -6.67
N ASP A 69 17.82 10.03 -6.27
CA ASP A 69 17.59 10.35 -4.86
C ASP A 69 16.91 9.21 -4.08
N THR A 70 16.14 8.35 -4.75
CA THR A 70 15.61 7.11 -4.13
C THR A 70 16.75 6.15 -3.81
N PHE A 71 17.56 5.79 -4.81
CA PHE A 71 18.61 4.78 -4.64
C PHE A 71 19.73 5.23 -3.69
N VAL A 72 20.07 6.52 -3.68
CA VAL A 72 21.09 7.07 -2.77
C VAL A 72 20.63 7.08 -1.31
N ALA A 73 19.33 7.25 -1.06
CA ALA A 73 18.78 7.39 0.28
C ALA A 73 18.32 6.06 0.92
N LEU A 74 18.18 5.00 0.12
CA LEU A 74 17.84 3.67 0.64
C LEU A 74 19.01 3.07 1.44
N PRO A 75 18.73 2.35 2.54
CA PRO A 75 19.78 1.73 3.34
C PRO A 75 20.34 0.49 2.64
N SER A 76 21.56 0.09 3.01
CA SER A 76 22.15 -1.18 2.57
C SER A 76 21.48 -2.41 3.22
N SER A 77 20.77 -2.23 4.33
CA SER A 77 20.10 -3.32 5.05
C SER A 77 18.95 -2.79 5.91
N TYR A 78 17.96 -3.65 6.16
CA TYR A 78 16.85 -3.39 7.06
C TYR A 78 16.98 -4.22 8.34
N ASP A 79 16.46 -3.70 9.45
CA ASP A 79 16.41 -4.41 10.73
C ASP A 79 15.32 -5.48 10.69
N THR A 80 15.71 -6.75 10.82
CA THR A 80 14.82 -7.92 10.78
C THR A 80 13.92 -8.05 12.00
N LYS A 81 14.18 -7.27 13.05
CA LYS A 81 13.37 -7.22 14.27
C LYS A 81 11.96 -6.66 14.03
N TYR A 82 11.81 -5.80 13.03
CA TYR A 82 10.55 -5.13 12.71
C TYR A 82 9.87 -5.80 11.52
N ARG A 83 8.54 -5.80 11.50
CA ARG A 83 7.77 -6.24 10.33
C ARG A 83 7.99 -5.29 9.14
N ASN A 84 7.98 -3.99 9.42
CA ASN A 84 8.25 -2.96 8.43
C ASN A 84 9.73 -2.96 8.00
N PRO A 85 10.05 -2.56 6.76
CA PRO A 85 11.43 -2.29 6.36
C PRO A 85 11.93 -1.03 7.08
N CYS A 86 12.56 -1.22 8.23
CA CYS A 86 13.05 -0.15 9.08
C CYS A 86 14.58 -0.14 9.13
N TRP A 87 15.16 1.04 9.33
CA TRP A 87 16.59 1.24 9.50
C TRP A 87 16.84 2.47 10.37
N THR A 88 18.09 2.63 10.84
CA THR A 88 18.53 3.86 11.51
C THR A 88 19.54 4.56 10.62
N GLN A 89 19.29 5.83 10.33
CA GLN A 89 20.18 6.71 9.56
C GLN A 89 20.45 7.96 10.37
N ASP A 90 21.72 8.29 10.62
CA ASP A 90 22.15 9.48 11.37
C ASP A 90 21.32 9.67 12.66
N VAL A 91 21.29 8.64 13.50
CA VAL A 91 20.51 8.51 14.75
C VAL A 91 18.98 8.55 14.63
N THR A 92 18.44 8.70 13.42
CA THR A 92 16.99 8.76 13.18
C THR A 92 16.46 7.39 12.75
N PHE A 93 15.46 6.89 13.49
CA PHE A 93 14.75 5.66 13.14
C PHE A 93 13.73 5.93 12.04
N LYS A 94 13.84 5.22 10.91
CA LYS A 94 13.00 5.37 9.73
C LYS A 94 12.39 4.02 9.35
N CYS A 95 11.19 4.07 8.77
CA CYS A 95 10.51 2.88 8.25
C CYS A 95 9.83 3.19 6.91
N LEU A 96 9.86 2.22 6.01
CA LEU A 96 9.01 2.18 4.82
C LEU A 96 7.68 1.48 5.12
N PRO A 97 6.66 1.64 4.26
CA PRO A 97 5.39 0.94 4.43
C PRO A 97 5.57 -0.58 4.32
N TYR A 98 4.88 -1.33 5.19
CA TYR A 98 4.79 -2.79 5.16
C TYR A 98 4.00 -3.26 3.95
N PHE A 99 2.99 -2.49 3.55
CA PHE A 99 2.15 -2.77 2.39
C PHE A 99 1.77 -1.48 1.67
N GLN A 100 1.44 -1.62 0.39
CA GLN A 100 0.96 -0.52 -0.44
C GLN A 100 -0.32 -0.96 -1.18
N ILE A 101 -1.39 -0.16 -1.07
CA ILE A 101 -2.60 -0.33 -1.88
C ILE A 101 -2.43 0.51 -3.14
N LEU A 102 -2.17 -0.18 -4.25
CA LEU A 102 -1.69 0.44 -5.50
C LEU A 102 -2.81 0.92 -6.45
N GLY A 103 -4.08 0.80 -6.04
CA GLY A 103 -5.22 1.21 -6.86
C GLY A 103 -6.25 0.11 -7.10
N VAL A 104 -7.12 0.26 -8.12
CA VAL A 104 -7.20 1.42 -9.04
C VAL A 104 -8.10 2.53 -8.48
N SER A 105 -7.97 3.75 -9.01
CA SER A 105 -8.77 4.90 -8.61
C SER A 105 -10.26 4.59 -8.65
N LYS A 106 -11.01 5.09 -7.66
CA LYS A 106 -12.46 4.85 -7.47
C LYS A 106 -12.87 3.39 -7.19
N CYS A 107 -11.93 2.46 -7.00
CA CYS A 107 -12.23 1.08 -6.61
C CYS A 107 -12.29 0.85 -5.08
N GLY A 108 -12.61 1.88 -4.29
CA GLY A 108 -12.75 1.74 -2.84
C GLY A 108 -11.44 1.70 -2.04
N THR A 109 -10.29 2.08 -2.62
CA THR A 109 -9.01 2.09 -1.88
C THR A 109 -9.02 2.92 -0.60
N THR A 110 -9.80 4.00 -0.53
CA THR A 110 -9.98 4.79 0.69
C THR A 110 -10.74 4.00 1.76
N ASP A 111 -11.84 3.36 1.39
CA ASP A 111 -12.65 2.54 2.31
C ASP A 111 -11.83 1.36 2.85
N LEU A 112 -11.11 0.65 1.96
CA LEU A 112 -10.22 -0.42 2.37
C LEU A 112 -9.11 0.06 3.33
N TYR A 113 -8.44 1.16 2.99
CA TYR A 113 -7.39 1.72 3.85
C TYR A 113 -7.93 2.10 5.24
N ASN A 114 -9.08 2.78 5.29
CA ASN A 114 -9.70 3.18 6.55
C ASN A 114 -10.08 1.96 7.41
N ARG A 115 -10.64 0.91 6.81
CA ARG A 115 -10.93 -0.34 7.56
C ARG A 115 -9.67 -1.01 8.09
N LEU A 116 -8.59 -1.00 7.33
CA LEU A 116 -7.32 -1.54 7.82
C LEU A 116 -6.81 -0.76 9.03
N THR A 117 -6.99 0.58 9.06
CA THR A 117 -6.56 1.41 10.19
C THR A 117 -7.30 1.11 11.50
N GLU A 118 -8.41 0.38 11.45
CA GLU A 118 -9.12 -0.11 12.64
C GLU A 118 -8.42 -1.33 13.29
N HIS A 119 -7.49 -1.99 12.58
CA HIS A 119 -6.74 -3.10 13.13
C HIS A 119 -5.76 -2.63 14.22
N PRO A 120 -5.68 -3.29 15.40
CA PRO A 120 -4.88 -2.82 16.53
C PRO A 120 -3.38 -2.72 16.23
N ASP A 121 -2.87 -3.60 15.36
CA ASP A 121 -1.46 -3.55 14.93
C ASP A 121 -1.22 -2.54 13.80
N MET A 122 -2.25 -1.91 13.23
CA MET A 122 -2.04 -0.91 12.18
C MET A 122 -1.87 0.49 12.78
N ILE A 123 -0.85 1.19 12.29
CA ILE A 123 -0.61 2.60 12.54
C ILE A 123 -0.81 3.36 11.24
N ASP A 124 -1.70 4.34 11.26
CA ASP A 124 -1.90 5.24 10.14
C ASP A 124 -0.66 6.11 9.90
N CYS A 125 -0.32 6.34 8.63
CA CYS A 125 0.72 7.26 8.22
C CYS A 125 0.19 8.71 8.22
N SER A 126 1.07 9.70 8.01
CA SER A 126 0.67 11.13 8.11
C SER A 126 -0.33 11.56 7.03
N TRP A 127 -0.37 10.90 5.87
CA TRP A 127 -1.43 11.07 4.88
C TRP A 127 -1.66 9.81 4.05
N LYS A 128 -2.91 9.57 3.68
CA LYS A 128 -3.25 8.56 2.67
C LYS A 128 -2.84 9.05 1.28
N GLY A 129 -2.19 8.20 0.50
CA GLY A 129 -1.87 8.45 -0.91
C GLY A 129 -0.82 9.55 -1.11
N PRO A 130 0.43 9.34 -0.68
CA PRO A 130 1.53 10.25 -1.00
C PRO A 130 1.72 10.44 -2.51
N HIS A 131 1.28 9.50 -3.35
CA HIS A 131 1.47 9.56 -4.79
C HIS A 131 2.94 9.71 -5.22
N PHE A 132 3.84 9.03 -4.49
CA PHE A 132 5.28 9.10 -4.74
C PHE A 132 5.61 8.39 -6.06
N TRP A 133 5.21 7.12 -6.15
CA TRP A 133 5.55 6.23 -7.26
C TRP A 133 4.90 6.63 -8.58
N ASP A 134 3.76 7.32 -8.55
CA ASP A 134 2.93 7.57 -9.73
C ASP A 134 2.92 9.03 -10.18
N GLU A 135 3.19 9.99 -9.30
CA GLU A 135 3.13 11.40 -9.68
C GLU A 135 4.35 12.25 -9.28
N SER A 136 5.30 11.72 -8.51
CA SER A 136 6.46 12.48 -8.00
C SER A 136 7.73 12.21 -8.81
N ALA A 137 7.81 12.73 -10.05
CA ALA A 137 8.92 12.48 -10.96
C ALA A 137 10.29 12.97 -10.44
N TYR A 138 11.38 12.33 -10.90
CA TYR A 138 12.76 12.76 -10.68
C TYR A 138 13.42 13.28 -11.97
N PRO A 139 14.24 14.36 -11.92
CA PRO A 139 14.44 15.24 -10.78
C PRO A 139 13.13 15.96 -10.39
N VAL A 140 12.98 16.31 -9.12
CA VAL A 140 11.78 17.02 -8.63
C VAL A 140 11.65 18.37 -9.35
N ARG A 141 10.62 18.52 -10.17
CA ARG A 141 10.40 19.76 -10.97
C ARG A 141 9.33 20.67 -10.40
N VAL A 142 8.33 20.10 -9.74
CA VAL A 142 7.16 20.83 -9.24
C VAL A 142 7.02 20.55 -7.75
N LYS A 143 7.29 21.56 -6.93
CA LYS A 143 6.87 21.53 -5.52
C LYS A 143 5.34 21.57 -5.51
N ARG A 144 4.72 20.60 -4.84
CA ARG A 144 3.27 20.53 -4.69
C ARG A 144 2.88 21.32 -3.43
N PRO A 145 2.31 22.53 -3.56
CA PRO A 145 1.97 23.34 -2.39
C PRO A 145 1.03 22.57 -1.46
N GLY A 146 1.35 22.50 -0.17
CA GLY A 146 0.57 21.75 0.82
C GLY A 146 0.81 20.23 0.83
N ARG A 147 1.76 19.70 0.06
CA ARG A 147 2.27 18.32 0.18
C ARG A 147 3.78 18.34 0.45
N TYR A 148 4.37 17.17 0.68
CA TYR A 148 5.82 17.01 0.64
C TYR A 148 6.38 17.41 -0.73
N ASP A 149 7.68 17.73 -0.76
CA ASP A 149 8.35 18.26 -1.95
C ASP A 149 8.52 17.25 -3.10
N GLY A 150 8.09 16.00 -2.94
CA GLY A 150 8.19 14.94 -3.95
C GLY A 150 9.54 14.22 -3.97
N SER A 151 10.49 14.59 -3.09
CA SER A 151 11.75 13.86 -2.91
C SER A 151 11.53 12.54 -2.17
N PHE A 152 12.45 11.57 -2.34
CA PHE A 152 12.36 10.32 -1.59
C PHE A 152 12.47 10.50 -0.07
N PRO A 153 13.38 11.31 0.49
CA PRO A 153 13.40 11.57 1.94
C PRO A 153 12.08 12.12 2.46
N ALA A 154 11.43 13.00 1.70
CA ALA A 154 10.16 13.57 2.12
C ALA A 154 9.00 12.55 1.97
N TYR A 155 9.07 11.61 1.02
CA TYR A 155 8.19 10.43 1.01
C TYR A 155 8.38 9.53 2.24
N VAL A 156 9.63 9.25 2.66
CA VAL A 156 9.89 8.49 3.88
C VAL A 156 9.32 9.20 5.11
N SER A 157 9.39 10.53 5.14
CA SER A 157 8.87 11.34 6.28
C SER A 157 7.36 11.19 6.51
N VAL A 158 6.60 10.71 5.52
CA VAL A 158 5.18 10.36 5.65
C VAL A 158 4.95 9.32 6.74
N PHE A 159 5.94 8.47 6.98
CA PHE A 159 5.90 7.38 7.93
C PHE A 159 6.59 7.70 9.25
N ASP A 160 7.14 8.91 9.47
CA ASP A 160 7.91 9.23 10.68
C ASP A 160 7.09 9.05 11.97
N LYS A 161 5.82 9.48 11.96
CA LYS A 161 4.89 9.26 13.08
C LYS A 161 4.66 7.78 13.35
N ALA A 162 4.55 6.98 12.29
CA ALA A 162 4.36 5.54 12.40
C ALA A 162 5.64 4.85 12.88
N ALA A 163 6.81 5.24 12.35
CA ALA A 163 8.12 4.72 12.72
C ALA A 163 8.38 4.90 14.22
N ALA A 164 8.08 6.06 14.79
CA ALA A 164 8.21 6.29 16.24
C ALA A 164 7.38 5.31 17.09
N ARG A 165 6.16 4.96 16.64
CA ARG A 165 5.29 3.99 17.32
C ARG A 165 5.73 2.55 17.07
N ILE A 166 6.19 2.22 15.87
CA ILE A 166 6.75 0.91 15.51
C ILE A 166 8.02 0.62 16.31
N GLN A 167 8.85 1.64 16.59
CA GLN A 167 10.04 1.49 17.41
C GLN A 167 9.71 0.92 18.80
N ALA A 168 8.57 1.35 19.38
CA ALA A 168 8.06 0.85 20.65
C ALA A 168 7.28 -0.48 20.53
N ASN A 169 6.65 -0.75 19.39
CA ASN A 169 5.92 -2.00 19.12
C ASN A 169 6.35 -2.62 17.78
N GLN A 170 7.23 -3.63 17.85
CA GLN A 170 7.83 -4.29 16.69
C GLN A 170 6.82 -5.06 15.82
N ALA A 171 5.67 -5.43 16.38
CA ALA A 171 4.60 -6.13 15.68
C ALA A 171 3.68 -5.17 14.91
N ALA A 172 3.71 -3.88 15.25
CA ALA A 172 2.89 -2.89 14.58
C ALA A 172 3.38 -2.65 13.15
N ILE A 173 2.44 -2.30 12.28
CA ILE A 173 2.66 -2.06 10.86
C ILE A 173 2.08 -0.73 10.42
N THR A 174 2.70 -0.13 9.40
CA THR A 174 2.12 0.98 8.63
C THR A 174 2.05 0.60 7.17
N GLY A 175 1.11 1.19 6.43
CA GLY A 175 1.02 1.06 4.99
C GLY A 175 0.65 2.38 4.34
N GLU A 176 0.55 2.37 3.01
CA GLU A 176 0.00 3.51 2.27
C GLU A 176 -1.01 3.04 1.21
N ALA A 177 -1.74 4.01 0.63
CA ALA A 177 -2.73 3.74 -0.41
C ALA A 177 -2.73 4.84 -1.48
N SER A 178 -1.84 4.70 -2.47
CA SER A 178 -1.75 5.57 -3.65
C SER A 178 -2.60 4.99 -4.78
N SER A 179 -3.84 5.47 -4.92
CA SER A 179 -4.84 4.84 -5.79
C SER A 179 -4.56 4.93 -7.28
N ASN A 180 -3.57 5.75 -7.68
CA ASN A 180 -3.24 6.01 -9.07
C ASN A 180 -2.01 5.24 -9.56
N THR A 181 -1.36 4.43 -8.71
CA THR A 181 -0.13 3.72 -9.07
C THR A 181 -0.28 2.77 -10.26
N TYR A 182 -1.44 2.11 -10.40
CA TYR A 182 -1.77 1.29 -11.58
C TYR A 182 -2.82 1.91 -12.51
N THR A 183 -3.19 3.18 -12.35
CA THR A 183 -4.20 3.80 -13.25
C THR A 183 -3.62 4.14 -14.62
N ALA A 184 -2.30 4.35 -14.73
CA ALA A 184 -1.65 4.65 -16.00
C ALA A 184 -1.30 3.38 -16.79
N VAL A 185 -1.55 3.39 -18.10
CA VAL A 185 -1.17 2.32 -19.06
C VAL A 185 0.34 2.04 -19.06
N TYR A 186 1.13 3.01 -18.59
CA TYR A 186 2.55 2.86 -18.31
C TYR A 186 2.75 2.95 -16.79
N SER A 187 3.11 1.84 -16.15
CA SER A 187 3.62 1.88 -14.78
C SER A 187 5.02 2.51 -14.84
N HIS A 188 5.19 3.65 -14.17
CA HIS A 188 6.47 4.32 -14.13
C HIS A 188 7.23 3.87 -12.88
N LEU A 189 8.56 3.81 -12.97
CA LEU A 189 9.41 3.60 -11.80
C LEU A 189 9.14 4.65 -10.72
N ARG A 190 8.97 5.92 -11.13
CA ARG A 190 8.65 7.04 -10.25
C ARG A 190 8.11 8.24 -11.03
N GLY A 191 6.82 8.51 -10.92
CA GLY A 191 6.16 9.60 -11.64
C GLY A 191 6.32 9.48 -13.16
N ARG A 192 5.77 10.42 -13.93
CA ARG A 192 5.98 10.40 -15.38
C ARG A 192 7.44 10.72 -15.72
N THR A 193 8.27 9.69 -15.96
CA THR A 193 9.61 9.87 -16.49
C THR A 193 9.54 10.33 -17.94
N LEU A 194 10.35 11.32 -18.32
CA LEU A 194 10.49 11.75 -19.71
C LEU A 194 11.29 10.74 -20.55
N VAL A 195 12.02 9.84 -19.89
CA VAL A 195 12.78 8.78 -20.54
C VAL A 195 11.83 7.64 -20.89
N LYS A 196 11.16 7.76 -22.06
CA LYS A 196 10.19 6.78 -22.60
C LYS A 196 10.70 5.33 -22.72
N ARG A 197 11.99 5.07 -22.46
CA ARG A 197 12.63 3.74 -22.61
C ARG A 197 12.73 2.94 -21.31
N ILE A 198 12.46 3.53 -20.15
CA ILE A 198 12.45 2.80 -18.87
C ILE A 198 11.01 2.34 -18.59
N ASN A 199 10.41 1.65 -19.55
CA ASN A 199 9.12 0.98 -19.39
C ASN A 199 9.30 -0.34 -18.63
N SER A 200 10.14 -0.36 -17.60
CA SER A 200 10.12 -1.44 -16.63
C SER A 200 8.87 -1.21 -15.78
N THR A 201 7.86 -2.03 -15.96
CA THR A 201 6.65 -1.88 -15.15
C THR A 201 7.00 -2.13 -13.68
N LEU A 202 6.31 -1.49 -12.73
CA LEU A 202 6.48 -1.82 -11.30
C LEU A 202 6.35 -3.34 -11.09
N SER A 203 5.45 -3.98 -11.83
CA SER A 203 5.29 -5.44 -11.87
C SER A 203 6.53 -6.20 -12.36
N GLU A 204 7.24 -5.71 -13.37
CA GLU A 204 8.49 -6.30 -13.87
C GLU A 204 9.64 -6.14 -12.86
N TYR A 205 9.68 -5.01 -12.15
CA TYR A 205 10.60 -4.81 -11.03
C TYR A 205 10.26 -5.73 -9.84
N LEU A 206 8.99 -5.88 -9.50
CA LEU A 206 8.52 -6.80 -8.46
C LEU A 206 8.75 -8.28 -8.84
N SER A 207 8.56 -8.64 -10.11
CA SER A 207 8.77 -10.00 -10.61
C SER A 207 10.25 -10.39 -10.63
N SER A 208 11.13 -9.48 -11.03
CA SER A 208 12.58 -9.71 -11.02
C SER A 208 13.17 -9.74 -9.61
N SER A 209 12.65 -8.93 -8.68
CA SER A 209 13.13 -8.89 -7.28
C SER A 209 12.72 -10.09 -6.44
N LEU A 210 11.65 -10.81 -6.79
CA LEU A 210 11.21 -12.01 -6.09
C LEU A 210 11.92 -13.30 -6.54
N GLY A 211 12.96 -13.18 -7.36
CA GLY A 211 13.77 -14.31 -7.81
C GLY A 211 12.95 -15.28 -8.64
N GLY A 212 12.78 -14.94 -9.92
CA GLY A 212 12.24 -15.79 -11.01
C GLY A 212 11.71 -17.17 -10.61
N ARG A 213 10.60 -17.22 -9.86
CA ARG A 213 9.67 -18.33 -10.03
C ARG A 213 8.89 -17.98 -11.27
N GLY A 214 9.39 -18.49 -12.39
CA GLY A 214 8.81 -18.28 -13.71
C GLY A 214 7.30 -18.43 -13.63
N TYR A 215 6.60 -17.37 -14.05
CA TYR A 215 5.40 -17.62 -14.81
C TYR A 215 5.87 -18.31 -16.08
N ASP A 216 5.94 -19.63 -16.06
CA ASP A 216 5.70 -20.41 -17.25
C ASP A 216 4.28 -20.04 -17.69
N ALA A 217 4.17 -18.97 -18.48
CA ALA A 217 3.09 -18.81 -19.42
C ALA A 217 3.28 -19.92 -20.45
N GLY A 218 2.92 -21.14 -20.05
CA GLY A 218 2.72 -22.26 -20.93
C GLY A 218 1.52 -21.95 -21.82
N CYS A 219 1.71 -21.09 -22.81
CA CYS A 219 1.07 -21.32 -24.10
C CYS A 219 1.78 -22.54 -24.72
N GLY A 220 1.50 -23.71 -24.16
CA GLY A 220 1.67 -24.96 -24.86
C GLY A 220 0.70 -24.94 -26.04
N GLY A 221 1.22 -25.10 -27.25
CA GLY A 221 0.43 -25.10 -28.47
C GLY A 221 -0.76 -26.05 -28.38
N GLY A 222 -1.92 -25.55 -28.79
CA GLY A 222 -3.17 -26.29 -28.87
C GLY A 222 -4.36 -25.38 -28.57
N ASP A 223 -4.98 -24.88 -29.64
CA ASP A 223 -6.36 -24.37 -29.78
C ASP A 223 -7.06 -23.79 -28.53
N CYS A 224 -7.24 -22.46 -28.53
CA CYS A 224 -8.41 -21.74 -28.04
C CYS A 224 -8.58 -20.45 -28.86
#